data_AF-A0A2H3DW12-F1
#
_entry.id   AF-A0A2H3DW12-F1
#
_cell.length_a   1.000
_cell.length_b   1.000
_cell.length_c   1.000
_cell.angle_alpha   90.00
_cell.angle_beta   90.00
_cell.angle_gamma   90.00
#
_symmetry.space_group_name_H-M   'P 1'
#
loop_
_entity.id
_entity.type
_entity.pdbx_description
1 polymer ?
#
loop_
_entity_poly.entity_id
_entity_poly.type
_entity_poly.pdbx_seq_one_letter_code
_entity_poly.pdbx_strand_id
1 'polypeptide(L)'
;MEKYLTEDLSVPSNGIQLLLRCKKHASPNDLMYPSHAHIIGALLNLITNPEIVHNIIIIYYARHGSHYPLTEDGKDDETEYIEALCPINYNTPGDNGKHVPDISNYIFNTILTLISLSKGHQITVILDCCHSGGVS
;
A
#
# COMPACT_ATOMS: atom_id res chain seq x y z
N MET A 1 8.68 13.36 -2.48
CA MET A 1 8.11 12.51 -3.53
C MET A 1 7.11 13.26 -4.41
N GLU A 2 6.01 13.80 -3.87
CA GLU A 2 5.01 14.56 -4.65
C GLU A 2 5.63 15.63 -5.56
N LYS A 3 6.42 16.55 -5.00
CA LYS A 3 7.12 17.58 -5.77
C LYS A 3 7.99 17.02 -6.89
N TYR A 4 8.72 15.94 -6.62
CA TYR A 4 9.56 15.29 -7.63
C TYR A 4 8.72 14.74 -8.79
N LEU A 5 7.58 14.11 -8.49
CA LEU A 5 6.65 13.64 -9.53
C LEU A 5 6.11 14.79 -10.37
N THR A 6 5.73 15.92 -9.75
CA THR A 6 5.11 17.04 -10.46
C THR A 6 6.11 17.95 -11.16
N GLU A 7 7.25 18.25 -10.53
CA GLU A 7 8.22 19.24 -11.00
C GLU A 7 9.26 18.60 -11.93
N ASP A 8 9.78 17.42 -11.59
CA ASP A 8 10.85 16.77 -12.36
C ASP A 8 10.29 15.76 -13.39
N LEU A 9 9.24 15.02 -13.04
CA LEU A 9 8.62 14.03 -13.95
C LEU A 9 7.37 14.56 -14.68
N SER A 10 6.96 15.80 -14.42
CA SER A 10 5.79 16.44 -15.06
C SER A 10 4.48 15.65 -14.93
N VAL A 11 4.32 14.86 -13.87
CA VAL A 11 3.09 14.12 -13.58
C VAL A 11 1.99 15.14 -13.22
N PRO A 12 0.83 15.14 -13.91
CA PRO A 12 -0.29 16.01 -13.59
C PRO A 12 -0.79 15.78 -12.16
N SER A 13 -1.14 16.85 -11.44
CA SER A 13 -1.60 16.74 -10.05
C SER A 13 -2.89 15.93 -9.90
N ASN A 14 -3.78 15.95 -10.89
CA ASN A 14 -4.97 15.10 -10.93
C ASN A 14 -4.64 13.61 -11.18
N GLY A 15 -3.42 13.30 -11.60
CA GLY A 15 -2.90 11.93 -11.71
C GLY A 15 -2.24 11.42 -10.42
N ILE A 16 -2.24 12.20 -9.33
CA ILE A 16 -1.61 11.83 -8.06
C ILE A 16 -2.68 11.69 -6.98
N GLN A 17 -2.80 10.49 -6.43
CA GLN A 17 -3.59 10.24 -5.22
C GLN A 17 -2.66 10.15 -4.02
N LEU A 18 -2.82 11.06 -3.04
CA LEU A 18 -2.03 11.08 -1.81
C LEU A 18 -2.85 10.54 -0.64
N LEU A 19 -2.24 9.73 0.22
CA LEU A 19 -2.80 9.33 1.50
C LEU A 19 -1.82 9.77 2.59
N LEU A 20 -2.14 10.85 3.30
CA LEU A 20 -1.23 11.52 4.23
C LEU A 20 -1.90 11.75 5.58
N ARG A 21 -1.13 11.59 6.66
CA ARG A 21 -1.56 12.03 7.98
C ARG A 21 -1.44 13.56 8.07
N CYS A 22 -2.51 14.29 7.75
CA CYS A 22 -2.54 15.74 7.95
C CYS A 22 -2.94 16.08 9.40
N LYS A 23 -2.23 17.03 10.04
CA LYS A 23 -2.55 17.50 11.41
C LYS A 23 -3.90 18.22 11.53
N LYS A 24 -4.47 18.70 10.40
CA LYS A 24 -5.70 19.52 10.37
C LYS A 24 -6.98 18.72 10.08
N HIS A 25 -6.87 17.48 9.61
CA HIS A 25 -8.00 16.62 9.23
C HIS A 25 -7.80 15.17 9.72
N ALA A 26 -7.47 15.01 11.01
CA ALA A 26 -7.25 13.69 11.60
C ALA A 26 -8.56 13.00 11.98
N SER A 27 -9.54 12.99 11.08
CA SER A 27 -10.72 12.13 11.22
C SER A 27 -10.48 10.84 10.43
N PRO A 28 -10.73 9.65 11.01
CA PRO A 28 -10.70 8.39 10.27
C PRO A 28 -11.60 8.36 9.03
N ASN A 29 -12.61 9.25 8.95
CA ASN A 29 -13.53 9.39 7.82
C ASN A 29 -12.98 10.26 6.68
N ASP A 30 -11.79 10.86 6.81
CA ASP A 30 -11.15 11.57 5.71
C ASP A 30 -10.65 10.56 4.66
N LEU A 31 -11.02 10.77 3.40
CA LEU A 31 -10.59 9.95 2.26
C LEU A 31 -9.06 9.93 2.10
N MET A 32 -8.35 10.92 2.64
CA MET A 32 -6.89 10.99 2.61
C MET A 32 -6.23 10.32 3.82
N TYR A 33 -7.00 9.82 4.79
CA TYR A 33 -6.45 9.14 5.96
C TYR A 33 -5.84 7.79 5.56
N PRO A 34 -4.56 7.50 5.82
CA PRO A 34 -3.88 6.31 5.33
C PRO A 34 -4.22 5.03 6.13
N SER A 35 -5.52 4.73 6.24
CA SER A 35 -6.05 3.51 6.86
C SER A 35 -5.84 2.29 5.95
N HIS A 36 -5.96 1.09 6.52
CA HIS A 36 -5.95 -0.15 5.75
C HIS A 36 -6.96 -0.09 4.58
N ALA A 37 -8.20 0.31 4.87
CA ALA A 37 -9.27 0.37 3.86
C ALA A 37 -8.98 1.40 2.76
N HIS A 38 -8.44 2.57 3.10
CA HIS A 38 -8.12 3.60 2.10
C HIS A 38 -6.92 3.22 1.23
N ILE A 39 -5.90 2.56 1.80
CA ILE A 39 -4.75 2.06 1.02
C ILE A 39 -5.21 0.98 0.04
N ILE A 40 -5.95 -0.03 0.52
CA ILE A 40 -6.49 -1.08 -0.35
C ILE A 40 -7.43 -0.49 -1.40
N GLY A 41 -8.32 0.42 -1.01
CA GLY A 41 -9.23 1.11 -1.92
C GLY A 41 -8.51 1.89 -3.01
N ALA A 42 -7.43 2.61 -2.67
CA ALA A 42 -6.61 3.32 -3.64
C ALA A 42 -5.93 2.36 -4.64
N LEU A 43 -5.35 1.26 -4.15
CA LEU A 43 -4.72 0.26 -5.01
C LEU A 43 -5.74 -0.42 -5.94
N LEU A 44 -6.92 -0.79 -5.43
CA LEU A 44 -7.99 -1.37 -6.24
C LEU A 44 -8.53 -0.37 -7.27
N ASN A 45 -8.58 0.92 -6.92
CA ASN A 45 -8.99 1.96 -7.86
C ASN A 45 -8.02 2.06 -9.06
N LEU A 46 -6.73 1.76 -8.89
CA LEU A 46 -5.80 1.69 -10.03
C LEU A 46 -6.22 0.64 -11.06
N ILE A 47 -6.83 -0.46 -10.63
CA ILE A 47 -7.34 -1.53 -11.52
C ILE A 47 -8.55 -1.01 -12.31
N THR A 48 -9.48 -0.34 -11.64
CA THR A 48 -10.77 0.03 -12.24
C THR A 48 -10.78 1.40 -12.92
N ASN A 49 -9.79 2.27 -12.66
CA ASN A 49 -9.80 3.64 -13.16
C ASN A 49 -9.64 3.68 -14.70
N PRO A 50 -10.65 4.11 -15.47
CA PRO A 50 -10.61 4.13 -16.92
C PRO A 50 -9.66 5.19 -17.50
N GLU A 51 -9.24 6.19 -16.70
CA GLU A 51 -8.30 7.24 -17.14
C GLU A 51 -6.86 6.73 -17.22
N ILE A 52 -6.57 5.59 -16.58
CA ILE A 52 -5.26 4.92 -16.67
C ILE A 52 -5.27 4.01 -17.91
N VAL A 53 -4.79 4.54 -19.02
CA VAL A 53 -4.64 3.83 -20.30
C VAL A 53 -3.19 3.93 -20.76
N HIS A 54 -2.46 2.81 -20.77
CA HIS A 54 -1.05 2.75 -21.20
C HIS A 54 -0.12 3.78 -20.52
N ASN A 55 -0.36 4.08 -19.24
CA ASN A 55 0.42 5.03 -18.45
C ASN A 55 1.35 4.31 -17.46
N ILE A 56 2.38 5.04 -17.02
CA ILE A 56 3.29 4.60 -15.95
C ILE A 56 2.57 4.74 -14.61
N ILE A 57 2.56 3.68 -13.81
CA ILE A 57 2.01 3.66 -12.45
C ILE A 57 3.18 3.70 -11.46
N ILE A 58 3.19 4.68 -10.57
CA ILE A 58 4.17 4.78 -9.49
C ILE A 58 3.45 4.64 -8.16
N ILE A 59 3.83 3.63 -7.38
CA ILE A 59 3.33 3.41 -6.02
C ILE A 59 4.47 3.72 -5.06
N TYR A 60 4.28 4.73 -4.21
CA TYR A 60 5.25 5.12 -3.19
C TYR A 60 4.64 4.93 -1.80
N TYR A 61 5.34 4.21 -0.93
CA TYR A 61 4.96 4.01 0.46
C TYR A 61 6.14 4.32 1.37
N ALA A 62 5.91 5.14 2.39
CA ALA A 62 6.93 5.51 3.38
C ALA A 62 6.37 5.46 4.79
N ARG A 63 6.77 4.43 5.55
CA ARG A 63 6.32 4.20 6.92
C ARG A 63 7.07 3.02 7.56
N HIS A 64 6.53 2.49 8.65
CA HIS A 64 6.94 1.22 9.23
C HIS A 64 6.42 0.06 8.38
N GLY A 65 7.29 -0.90 8.09
CA GLY A 65 6.90 -2.23 7.67
C GLY A 65 7.13 -3.20 8.84
N SER A 66 6.37 -4.27 8.85
CA SER A 66 6.46 -5.33 9.86
C SER A 66 6.84 -6.64 9.19
N HIS A 67 7.29 -7.59 10.01
CA HIS A 67 7.36 -8.99 9.61
C HIS A 67 6.92 -9.88 10.76
N TYR A 68 6.31 -11.02 10.45
CA TYR A 68 5.88 -12.00 11.43
C TYR A 68 6.03 -13.42 10.87
N PRO A 69 6.30 -14.42 11.72
CA PRO A 69 6.44 -15.80 11.25
C PRO A 69 5.10 -16.32 10.70
N LEU A 70 5.16 -17.09 9.61
CA LEU A 70 3.99 -17.71 8.98
C LEU A 70 3.34 -18.75 9.90
N THR A 71 4.13 -19.44 10.72
CA THR A 71 3.68 -20.45 11.69
C THR A 71 4.17 -20.12 13.09
N GLU A 72 3.28 -20.23 14.08
CA GLU A 72 3.61 -19.95 15.49
C GLU A 72 4.44 -21.07 16.14
N ASP A 73 4.50 -22.24 15.50
CA ASP A 73 5.00 -23.46 16.14
C ASP A 73 6.54 -23.50 16.27
N GLY A 74 7.28 -22.66 15.55
CA GLY A 74 8.75 -22.51 15.69
C GLY A 74 9.54 -23.83 15.62
N LYS A 75 8.94 -24.88 15.04
CA LYS A 75 9.49 -26.25 15.04
C LYS A 75 10.21 -26.62 13.74
N ASP A 76 10.29 -25.70 12.78
CA ASP A 76 10.97 -25.91 11.52
C ASP A 76 12.16 -24.97 11.39
N ASP A 77 13.31 -25.52 10.97
CA ASP A 77 14.57 -24.76 10.75
C ASP A 77 14.42 -23.70 9.64
N GLU A 78 13.35 -23.76 8.85
CA GLU A 78 12.98 -22.78 7.82
C GLU A 78 11.66 -22.07 8.17
N THR A 79 11.68 -21.23 9.21
CA THR A 79 10.53 -20.37 9.51
C THR A 79 10.37 -19.32 8.40
N GLU A 80 9.35 -19.47 7.55
CA GLU A 80 8.96 -18.46 6.55
C GLU A 80 8.39 -17.21 7.25
N TYR A 81 8.78 -16.03 6.78
CA TYR A 81 8.30 -14.76 7.32
C TYR A 81 7.36 -14.07 6.33
N ILE A 82 6.24 -13.59 6.84
CA ILE A 82 5.38 -12.66 6.14
C ILE A 82 5.91 -11.26 6.40
N GLU A 83 6.19 -10.54 5.33
CA GLU A 83 6.44 -9.10 5.39
C GLU A 83 5.16 -8.33 5.10
N ALA A 84 5.00 -7.15 5.71
CA ALA A 84 3.77 -6.39 5.58
C ALA A 84 3.98 -4.88 5.69
N LEU A 85 3.13 -4.12 4.98
CA LEU A 85 3.02 -2.68 5.14
C LEU A 85 2.04 -2.39 6.29
N CYS A 86 2.43 -1.54 7.25
CA CYS A 86 1.58 -1.21 8.41
C CYS A 86 0.72 0.03 8.15
N PRO A 87 -0.62 -0.07 8.01
CA PRO A 87 -1.47 1.10 7.88
C PRO A 87 -1.49 1.95 9.14
N ILE A 88 -2.07 3.15 9.09
CA ILE A 88 -2.08 4.01 10.29
C ILE A 88 -2.89 3.49 11.46
N ASN A 89 -3.96 2.78 11.14
CA ASN A 89 -4.90 2.22 12.09
C ASN A 89 -4.58 0.74 12.38
N TYR A 90 -3.35 0.27 12.06
CA TYR A 90 -2.92 -1.07 12.42
C TYR A 90 -3.13 -1.29 13.93
N ASN A 91 -3.61 -2.47 14.28
CA ASN A 91 -3.89 -2.87 15.67
C ASN A 91 -4.93 -2.00 16.42
N THR A 92 -5.68 -1.13 15.73
CA THR A 92 -6.87 -0.48 16.31
C THR A 92 -8.11 -1.36 16.12
N PRO A 93 -9.13 -1.30 17.02
CA PRO A 93 -10.38 -2.00 16.81
C PRO A 93 -11.08 -1.51 15.54
N GLY A 94 -11.34 -2.41 14.60
CA GLY A 94 -12.18 -2.15 13.44
C GLY A 94 -13.67 -2.22 13.78
N ASP A 95 -14.52 -1.92 12.79
CA ASP A 95 -15.98 -1.87 12.96
C ASP A 95 -16.59 -3.21 13.41
N ASN A 96 -15.92 -4.32 13.11
CA ASN A 96 -16.30 -5.68 13.51
C ASN A 96 -15.71 -6.11 14.87
N GLY A 97 -15.07 -5.20 15.61
CA GLY A 97 -14.40 -5.46 16.88
C GLY A 97 -13.08 -6.23 16.76
N LYS A 98 -12.66 -6.64 15.56
CA LYS A 98 -11.35 -7.25 15.32
C LYS A 98 -10.30 -6.17 15.06
N HIS A 99 -9.06 -6.45 15.43
CA HIS A 99 -7.95 -5.56 15.11
C HIS A 99 -7.76 -5.46 13.60
N VAL A 100 -7.51 -4.24 13.12
CA VAL A 100 -7.17 -4.00 11.72
C VAL A 100 -5.79 -4.63 11.44
N PRO A 101 -5.70 -5.54 10.44
CA PRO A 101 -4.45 -6.20 10.11
C PRO A 101 -3.50 -5.28 9.35
N ASP A 102 -2.24 -5.70 9.26
CA ASP A 102 -1.30 -5.15 8.28
C ASP A 102 -1.66 -5.60 6.85
N ILE A 103 -1.05 -4.97 5.84
CA ILE A 103 -1.18 -5.38 4.45
C ILE A 103 0.01 -6.29 4.12
N SER A 104 -0.20 -7.60 4.14
CA SER A 104 0.86 -8.58 3.85
C SER A 104 1.33 -8.52 2.41
N ASN A 105 2.56 -9.01 2.18
CA ASN A 105 3.12 -9.23 0.86
C ASN A 105 2.19 -10.04 -0.05
N TYR A 106 1.51 -11.08 0.46
CA TYR A 106 0.55 -11.85 -0.34
C TYR A 106 -0.60 -10.97 -0.87
N ILE A 107 -1.17 -10.11 -0.02
CA ILE A 107 -2.26 -9.20 -0.44
C ILE A 107 -1.73 -8.17 -1.42
N PHE A 108 -0.60 -7.54 -1.09
CA PHE A 108 -0.01 -6.49 -1.90
C PHE A 108 0.39 -7.01 -3.29
N ASN A 109 1.15 -8.12 -3.36
CA ASN A 109 1.61 -8.71 -4.61
C ASN A 109 0.43 -9.25 -5.45
N THR A 110 -0.63 -9.75 -4.81
CA THR A 110 -1.87 -10.12 -5.52
C THR A 110 -2.48 -8.90 -6.20
N ILE A 111 -2.59 -7.77 -5.49
CA ILE A 111 -3.14 -6.55 -6.07
C ILE A 111 -2.24 -6.01 -7.19
N LEU A 112 -0.91 -6.01 -7.02
CA LEU A 112 0.03 -5.63 -8.08
C LEU A 112 -0.14 -6.49 -9.33
N THR A 113 -0.31 -7.80 -9.16
CA THR A 113 -0.58 -8.74 -10.26
C THR A 113 -1.87 -8.36 -10.99
N LEU A 114 -2.94 -8.03 -10.26
CA LEU A 114 -4.20 -7.61 -10.85
C LEU A 114 -4.09 -6.26 -11.58
N ILE A 115 -3.34 -5.31 -11.03
CA ILE A 115 -3.04 -4.04 -11.72
C ILE A 115 -2.28 -4.33 -13.01
N SER A 116 -1.26 -5.20 -12.98
CA SER A 116 -0.46 -5.56 -14.16
C SER A 116 -1.30 -6.19 -15.26
N LEU A 117 -2.20 -7.09 -14.90
CA LEU A 117 -3.13 -7.72 -15.85
C LEU A 117 -4.12 -6.72 -16.46
N SER A 118 -4.53 -5.70 -15.71
CA SER A 118 -5.53 -4.72 -16.15
C SER A 118 -4.93 -3.52 -16.91
N LYS A 119 -3.76 -3.04 -16.46
CA LYS A 119 -3.15 -1.77 -16.90
C LYS A 119 -1.84 -1.93 -17.65
N GLY A 120 -1.26 -3.13 -17.64
CA GLY A 120 0.06 -3.42 -18.18
C GLY A 120 1.17 -3.34 -17.13
N HIS A 121 2.39 -3.64 -17.56
CA HIS A 121 3.52 -3.96 -16.68
C HIS A 121 4.39 -2.76 -16.29
N GLN A 122 4.00 -1.52 -16.64
CA GLN A 122 4.76 -0.31 -16.32
C GLN A 122 4.43 0.17 -14.90
N ILE A 123 4.70 -0.67 -13.91
CA ILE A 123 4.44 -0.42 -12.50
C ILE A 123 5.78 -0.31 -11.78
N THR A 124 6.01 0.81 -11.11
CA THR A 124 7.18 1.03 -10.25
C THR A 124 6.72 1.15 -8.81
N VAL A 125 7.21 0.27 -7.95
CA VAL A 125 6.92 0.31 -6.51
C VAL A 125 8.18 0.78 -5.78
N ILE A 126 8.04 1.79 -4.94
CA ILE A 126 9.10 2.34 -4.11
C ILE A 126 8.64 2.24 -2.65
N LEU A 127 9.32 1.38 -1.89
CA LEU A 127 9.03 1.12 -0.49
C LEU A 127 10.16 1.70 0.37
N ASP A 128 9.84 2.79 1.07
CA ASP A 128 10.68 3.42 2.09
C ASP A 128 10.19 2.95 3.48
N CYS A 129 10.33 1.65 3.72
CA CYS A 129 9.95 0.98 4.96
C CYS A 129 10.89 -0.20 5.27
N CYS A 130 11.06 -0.54 6.56
CA CYS A 130 11.79 -1.74 6.95
C CYS A 130 11.01 -3.01 6.55
N HIS A 131 11.70 -4.12 6.27
CA HIS A 131 11.09 -5.43 5.94
C HIS A 131 10.14 -5.39 4.74
N SER A 132 10.70 -5.06 3.57
CA SER A 132 9.96 -4.90 2.31
C SER A 132 10.56 -5.69 1.14
N GLY A 133 11.46 -6.64 1.41
CA GLY A 133 12.14 -7.42 0.38
C GLY A 133 11.24 -8.44 -0.33
N GLY A 134 10.21 -8.95 0.35
CA GLY A 134 9.16 -9.81 -0.21
C GLY A 134 7.94 -9.06 -0.73
N VAL A 135 7.91 -7.74 -0.57
CA VAL A 135 6.86 -6.84 -1.06
C VAL A 135 7.34 -6.25 -2.39
N SER A 136 7.22 -7.00 -3.49
CA SER A 136 7.78 -6.65 -4.81
C SER A 136 6.93 -7.14 -5.97
#